data_AF-A0A7S1AYW9-F1
#
_entry.id   AF-A0A7S1AYW9-F1
#
_cell.length_a   1.000
_cell.length_b   1.000
_cell.length_c   1.000
_cell.angle_alpha   90.00
_cell.angle_beta   90.00
_cell.angle_gamma   90.00
#
_symmetry.space_group_name_H-M   'P 1'
#
loop_
_entity.id
_entity.type
_entity.pdbx_description
1 polymer ?
#
loop_
_entity_poly.entity_id
_entity_poly.type
_entity_poly.pdbx_seq_one_letter_code
_entity_poly.pdbx_strand_id
1 'polypeptide(L)'
;ASYDGQEESDESMWMVAVDCMFLLLFFGELVVVLLASLGASSQVLKEWRVHGLDIFVVIIGVTEISFTLCGFRVDFFRFFRLLKLARVGRLARILRHVALFRKLRLMISALAHSGMDLFWASTLLLSISFCFSILFVHIITLHVSVADPADETVEELRAFFSSIPRAVLTCVMCVTGGVSWWEVIRPFIEISWFLALVFVLFVFIMVVAALNVVTGIFVTDAMNKAGTDRDMATALRTARKQALRVELLTLFKDIDVNDSGSICLEEFAAMMERDDLQALLSNVGIEVANPEGYFKALDVDGSGDISFEEFIIGCTTLAGQSTQIDMMLAHSELK
;
A
#
# COMPACT_ATOMS: atom_id res chain seq x y z
N ALA A 1 -52.71 -16.40 -8.09
CA ALA A 1 -51.35 -16.73 -8.58
C ALA A 1 -50.96 -15.90 -9.82
N SER A 2 -51.41 -14.64 -9.93
CA SER A 2 -51.06 -13.75 -11.06
C SER A 2 -50.48 -12.41 -10.60
N TYR A 3 -50.11 -12.28 -9.33
CA TYR A 3 -49.54 -11.05 -8.76
C TYR A 3 -48.01 -11.12 -8.57
N ASP A 4 -47.43 -12.32 -8.39
CA ASP A 4 -45.97 -12.50 -8.21
C ASP A 4 -45.13 -12.27 -9.48
N GLY A 5 -45.71 -12.47 -10.68
CA GLY A 5 -44.96 -12.42 -11.93
C GLY A 5 -44.67 -11.02 -12.47
N GLN A 6 -45.38 -9.99 -11.99
CA GLN A 6 -45.15 -8.60 -12.39
C GLN A 6 -44.08 -7.91 -11.53
N GLU A 7 -44.03 -8.21 -10.22
CA GLU A 7 -43.02 -7.65 -9.31
C GLU A 7 -41.59 -8.16 -9.65
N GLU A 8 -41.40 -9.43 -9.99
CA GLU A 8 -40.09 -9.94 -10.47
C GLU A 8 -39.61 -9.26 -11.77
N SER A 9 -40.55 -8.85 -12.64
CA SER A 9 -40.21 -8.21 -13.92
C SER A 9 -39.81 -6.74 -13.75
N ASP A 10 -40.48 -6.02 -12.86
CA ASP A 10 -40.14 -4.63 -12.53
C ASP A 10 -38.86 -4.58 -11.68
N GLU A 11 -38.66 -5.52 -10.75
CA GLU A 11 -37.41 -5.65 -9.99
C GLU A 11 -36.19 -5.85 -10.92
N SER A 12 -36.35 -6.63 -11.99
CA SER A 12 -35.28 -6.83 -12.97
C SER A 12 -35.02 -5.59 -13.82
N MET A 13 -36.04 -4.79 -14.15
CA MET A 13 -35.91 -3.69 -15.11
C MET A 13 -35.20 -2.48 -14.50
N TRP A 14 -35.50 -2.12 -13.26
CA TRP A 14 -34.79 -1.01 -12.60
C TRP A 14 -33.32 -1.36 -12.31
N MET A 15 -33.01 -2.61 -11.96
CA MET A 15 -31.62 -3.06 -11.77
C MET A 15 -30.80 -2.94 -13.07
N VAL A 16 -31.38 -3.35 -14.20
CA VAL A 16 -30.74 -3.20 -15.52
C VAL A 16 -30.58 -1.72 -15.88
N ALA A 17 -31.57 -0.88 -15.60
CA ALA A 17 -31.47 0.56 -15.83
C ALA A 17 -30.34 1.21 -15.01
N VAL A 18 -30.22 0.83 -13.74
CA VAL A 18 -29.12 1.27 -12.85
C VAL A 18 -27.77 0.79 -13.35
N ASP A 19 -27.65 -0.47 -13.80
CA ASP A 19 -26.41 -1.01 -14.37
C ASP A 19 -25.99 -0.27 -15.65
N CYS A 20 -26.94 0.02 -16.54
CA CYS A 20 -26.72 0.81 -17.74
C CYS A 20 -26.24 2.23 -17.40
N MET A 21 -26.88 2.88 -16.43
CA MET A 21 -26.50 4.23 -15.97
C MET A 21 -25.05 4.23 -15.43
N PHE A 22 -24.71 3.28 -14.56
CA PHE A 22 -23.34 3.16 -14.04
C PHE A 22 -22.33 2.88 -15.16
N LEU A 23 -22.65 1.99 -16.10
CA LEU A 23 -21.76 1.67 -17.21
C LEU A 23 -21.50 2.90 -18.09
N LEU A 24 -22.52 3.71 -18.38
CA LEU A 24 -22.39 4.94 -19.14
C LEU A 24 -21.51 5.97 -18.42
N LEU A 25 -21.70 6.14 -17.11
CA LEU A 25 -20.86 7.02 -16.29
C LEU A 25 -19.39 6.57 -16.32
N PHE A 26 -19.11 5.28 -16.12
CA PHE A 26 -17.74 4.75 -16.13
C PHE A 26 -17.11 4.75 -17.51
N PHE A 27 -17.89 4.53 -18.57
CA PHE A 27 -17.42 4.65 -19.93
C PHE A 27 -17.06 6.10 -20.26
N GLY A 28 -17.89 7.05 -19.85
CA GLY A 28 -17.62 8.48 -19.98
C GLY A 28 -16.34 8.91 -19.25
N GLU A 29 -16.19 8.50 -17.98
CA GLU A 29 -14.96 8.72 -17.21
C GLU A 29 -13.72 8.17 -17.93
N LEU A 30 -13.80 6.93 -18.43
CA LEU A 30 -12.70 6.29 -19.16
C LEU A 30 -12.34 7.06 -20.43
N VAL A 31 -13.33 7.54 -21.18
CA VAL A 31 -13.10 8.34 -22.40
C VAL A 31 -12.43 9.67 -22.07
N VAL A 32 -12.87 10.37 -21.01
CA VAL A 32 -12.25 11.64 -20.57
C VAL A 32 -10.78 11.42 -20.20
N VAL A 33 -10.49 10.35 -19.45
CA VAL A 33 -9.11 9.98 -19.09
C VAL A 33 -8.27 9.68 -20.33
N LEU A 34 -8.81 8.93 -21.29
CA LEU A 34 -8.10 8.53 -22.50
C LEU A 34 -7.84 9.73 -23.43
N LEU A 35 -8.79 10.65 -23.55
CA LEU A 35 -8.62 11.91 -24.28
C LEU A 35 -7.60 12.83 -23.61
N ALA A 36 -7.61 12.94 -22.27
CA ALA A 36 -6.61 13.68 -21.52
C ALA A 36 -5.20 13.09 -21.68
N SER A 37 -5.09 11.76 -21.82
CA SER A 37 -3.82 11.07 -22.03
C SER A 37 -3.19 11.30 -23.41
N LEU A 38 -4.01 11.63 -24.42
CA LEU A 38 -3.55 11.93 -25.78
C LEU A 38 -2.95 13.35 -25.92
N GLY A 39 -3.28 14.26 -25.00
CA GLY A 39 -2.83 15.65 -25.01
C GLY A 39 -1.71 16.00 -24.02
N ALA A 40 -1.34 15.09 -23.11
CA ALA A 40 -0.37 15.35 -22.05
C ALA A 40 0.92 14.53 -22.22
N SER A 41 2.05 15.15 -21.85
CA SER A 41 3.38 14.55 -21.83
C SER A 41 3.46 13.29 -20.94
N SER A 42 4.59 12.58 -21.02
CA SER A 42 4.91 11.22 -20.51
C SER A 42 4.48 10.82 -19.09
N GLN A 43 3.89 11.72 -18.31
CA GLN A 43 3.42 11.52 -16.95
C GLN A 43 2.09 10.76 -16.86
N VAL A 44 1.17 10.93 -17.82
CA VAL A 44 -0.11 10.17 -17.85
C VAL A 44 0.11 8.71 -18.27
N LEU A 45 1.16 8.43 -19.04
CA LEU A 45 1.60 7.08 -19.39
C LEU A 45 2.17 6.28 -18.19
N LYS A 46 2.39 6.91 -17.03
CA LYS A 46 2.92 6.21 -15.85
C LYS A 46 1.83 5.56 -15.00
N GLU A 47 0.54 5.86 -15.24
CA GLU A 47 -0.60 5.38 -14.44
C GLU A 47 -1.47 4.31 -15.12
N TRP A 48 -1.03 3.69 -16.23
CA TRP A 48 -1.82 2.65 -16.92
C TRP A 48 -2.27 1.48 -16.04
N ARG A 49 -1.52 1.15 -14.98
CA ARG A 49 -1.93 0.12 -13.99
C ARG A 49 -3.19 0.52 -13.21
N VAL A 50 -3.41 1.80 -13.01
CA VAL A 50 -4.60 2.35 -12.31
C VAL A 50 -5.82 2.31 -13.23
N HIS A 51 -5.62 2.61 -14.52
CA HIS A 51 -6.66 2.61 -15.55
C HIS A 51 -6.96 1.23 -16.16
N GLY A 52 -6.07 0.25 -16.02
CA GLY A 52 -6.29 -1.12 -16.51
C GLY A 52 -7.48 -1.82 -15.83
N LEU A 53 -7.64 -1.61 -14.52
CA LEU A 53 -8.85 -2.04 -13.80
C LEU A 53 -10.08 -1.26 -14.29
N ASP A 54 -9.88 0.00 -14.68
CA ASP A 54 -10.93 0.88 -15.19
C ASP A 54 -11.55 0.34 -16.49
N ILE A 55 -10.69 0.02 -17.43
CA ILE A 55 -10.98 -0.65 -18.70
C ILE A 55 -11.62 -2.03 -18.48
N PHE A 56 -11.05 -2.85 -17.59
CA PHE A 56 -11.50 -4.24 -17.38
C PHE A 56 -12.97 -4.34 -16.93
N VAL A 57 -13.41 -3.51 -15.97
CA VAL A 57 -14.81 -3.55 -15.51
C VAL A 57 -15.77 -2.99 -16.57
N VAL A 58 -15.34 -2.01 -17.38
CA VAL A 58 -16.15 -1.50 -18.49
C VAL A 58 -16.36 -2.61 -19.52
N ILE A 59 -15.31 -3.37 -19.87
CA ILE A 59 -15.42 -4.53 -20.76
C ILE A 59 -16.35 -5.59 -20.18
N ILE A 60 -16.24 -5.91 -18.89
CA ILE A 60 -17.15 -6.86 -18.23
C ILE A 60 -18.60 -6.36 -18.26
N GLY A 61 -18.82 -5.07 -17.99
CA GLY A 61 -20.16 -4.49 -18.00
C GLY A 61 -20.79 -4.47 -19.38
N VAL A 62 -20.03 -4.12 -20.42
CA VAL A 62 -20.50 -4.16 -21.82
C VAL A 62 -20.83 -5.59 -22.23
N THR A 63 -19.93 -6.54 -21.97
CA THR A 63 -20.16 -7.96 -22.32
C THR A 63 -21.40 -8.51 -21.60
N GLU A 64 -21.57 -8.24 -20.31
CA GLU A 64 -22.76 -8.67 -19.55
C GLU A 64 -24.08 -8.15 -20.15
N ILE A 65 -24.13 -6.85 -20.51
CA ILE A 65 -25.33 -6.25 -21.11
C ILE A 65 -25.56 -6.77 -22.54
N SER A 66 -24.52 -6.89 -23.37
CA SER A 66 -24.63 -7.42 -24.73
C SER A 66 -25.15 -8.86 -24.73
N PHE A 67 -24.66 -9.72 -23.84
CA PHE A 67 -25.17 -11.09 -23.70
C PHE A 67 -26.63 -11.14 -23.27
N THR A 68 -27.03 -10.22 -22.37
CA THR A 68 -28.41 -10.10 -21.90
C THR A 68 -29.35 -9.68 -23.03
N LEU A 69 -28.95 -8.69 -23.84
CA LEU A 69 -29.75 -8.18 -24.97
C LEU A 69 -29.84 -9.17 -26.14
N CYS A 70 -28.81 -9.99 -26.36
CA CYS A 70 -28.82 -11.01 -27.43
C CYS A 70 -29.56 -12.31 -27.05
N GLY A 71 -30.09 -12.43 -25.82
CA GLY A 71 -30.96 -13.56 -25.43
C GLY A 71 -30.29 -14.92 -25.34
N PHE A 72 -28.95 -14.98 -25.19
CA PHE A 72 -28.23 -16.26 -25.06
C PHE A 72 -28.56 -16.97 -23.73
N ARG A 73 -29.03 -18.23 -23.80
CA ARG A 73 -29.36 -19.08 -22.63
C ARG A 73 -28.13 -19.78 -22.00
N VAL A 74 -28.29 -20.17 -20.73
CA VAL A 74 -27.37 -19.88 -19.60
C VAL A 74 -26.45 -21.06 -19.17
N ASP A 75 -26.19 -22.09 -19.99
CA ASP A 75 -25.50 -23.29 -19.47
C ASP A 75 -23.96 -23.14 -19.36
N PHE A 76 -23.33 -22.34 -20.22
CA PHE A 76 -21.90 -21.97 -20.09
C PHE A 76 -21.66 -20.82 -19.09
N PHE A 77 -22.73 -20.26 -18.50
CA PHE A 77 -22.73 -18.95 -17.83
C PHE A 77 -22.59 -19.00 -16.30
N ARG A 78 -22.38 -20.17 -15.67
CA ARG A 78 -22.10 -20.22 -14.22
C ARG A 78 -20.85 -19.41 -13.85
N PHE A 79 -19.82 -19.42 -14.70
CA PHE A 79 -18.64 -18.57 -14.54
C PHE A 79 -18.95 -17.08 -14.76
N PHE A 80 -19.81 -16.74 -15.72
CA PHE A 80 -20.25 -15.36 -15.96
C PHE A 80 -21.15 -14.82 -14.83
N ARG A 81 -21.84 -15.69 -14.07
CA ARG A 81 -22.56 -15.27 -12.85
C ARG A 81 -21.60 -14.74 -11.77
N LEU A 82 -20.34 -15.21 -11.74
CA LEU A 82 -19.30 -14.65 -10.87
C LEU A 82 -18.81 -13.28 -11.35
N LEU A 83 -18.94 -12.94 -12.63
CA LEU A 83 -18.64 -11.59 -13.14
C LEU A 83 -19.63 -10.54 -12.59
N LYS A 84 -20.80 -10.95 -12.08
CA LYS A 84 -21.66 -10.06 -11.29
C LYS A 84 -20.96 -9.53 -10.04
N LEU A 85 -19.98 -10.25 -9.49
CA LEU A 85 -19.14 -9.77 -8.38
C LEU A 85 -18.17 -8.67 -8.83
N ALA A 86 -17.83 -8.58 -10.13
CA ALA A 86 -17.04 -7.46 -10.64
C ALA A 86 -17.76 -6.11 -10.51
N ARG A 87 -19.10 -6.13 -10.33
CA ARG A 87 -19.89 -4.93 -9.97
C ARG A 87 -19.48 -4.38 -8.60
N VAL A 88 -19.02 -5.22 -7.67
CA VAL A 88 -18.45 -4.78 -6.37
C VAL A 88 -17.14 -4.01 -6.59
N GLY A 89 -16.39 -4.33 -7.65
CA GLY A 89 -15.23 -3.54 -8.07
C GLY A 89 -15.56 -2.08 -8.40
N ARG A 90 -16.80 -1.78 -8.84
CA ARG A 90 -17.27 -0.41 -9.09
C ARG A 90 -17.37 0.40 -7.79
N LEU A 91 -17.81 -0.23 -6.69
CA LEU A 91 -17.87 0.39 -5.36
C LEU A 91 -16.47 0.74 -4.85
N ALA A 92 -15.48 -0.13 -5.10
CA ALA A 92 -14.09 0.13 -4.75
C ALA A 92 -13.50 1.36 -5.47
N ARG A 93 -14.03 1.75 -6.64
CA ARG A 93 -13.63 2.98 -7.34
C ARG A 93 -14.16 4.24 -6.69
N ILE A 94 -15.40 4.23 -6.19
CA ILE A 94 -15.97 5.37 -5.47
C ILE A 94 -15.08 5.71 -4.25
N LEU A 95 -14.53 4.67 -3.60
CA LEU A 95 -13.57 4.83 -2.49
C LEU A 95 -12.24 5.48 -2.90
N ARG A 96 -11.89 5.52 -4.21
CA ARG A 96 -10.66 6.15 -4.73
C ARG A 96 -10.73 7.68 -4.71
N HIS A 97 -11.90 8.25 -4.95
CA HIS A 97 -12.08 9.71 -5.01
C HIS A 97 -12.43 10.32 -3.65
N VAL A 98 -12.88 9.50 -2.71
CA VAL A 98 -13.25 9.97 -1.37
C VAL A 98 -12.00 10.07 -0.49
N ALA A 99 -11.62 11.29 -0.13
CA ALA A 99 -10.45 11.58 0.71
C ALA A 99 -10.49 10.89 2.09
N LEU A 100 -11.70 10.61 2.59
CA LEU A 100 -11.97 9.92 3.86
C LEU A 100 -11.34 8.52 3.94
N PHE A 101 -11.16 7.84 2.80
CA PHE A 101 -10.57 6.48 2.74
C PHE A 101 -9.07 6.48 2.42
N ARG A 102 -8.37 7.62 2.48
CA ARG A 102 -6.91 7.65 2.25
C ARG A 102 -6.16 6.65 3.13
N LYS A 103 -6.51 6.55 4.43
CA LYS A 103 -5.90 5.57 5.34
C LYS A 103 -6.20 4.12 4.94
N LEU A 104 -7.45 3.82 4.62
CA LEU A 104 -7.86 2.48 4.17
C LEU A 104 -7.14 2.06 2.87
N ARG A 105 -7.00 2.98 1.91
CA ARG A 105 -6.28 2.73 0.66
C ARG A 105 -4.80 2.42 0.88
N LEU A 106 -4.15 3.16 1.79
CA LEU A 106 -2.76 2.88 2.16
C LEU A 106 -2.62 1.50 2.79
N MET A 107 -3.55 1.10 3.67
CA MET A 107 -3.56 -0.24 4.27
C MET A 107 -3.80 -1.35 3.23
N ILE A 108 -4.75 -1.16 2.30
CA ILE A 108 -5.03 -2.13 1.23
C ILE A 108 -3.85 -2.24 0.26
N SER A 109 -3.21 -1.11 -0.10
CA SER A 109 -2.01 -1.10 -0.94
C SER A 109 -0.87 -1.86 -0.25
N ALA A 110 -0.64 -1.61 1.04
CA ALA A 110 0.36 -2.33 1.82
C ALA A 110 0.08 -3.84 1.84
N LEU A 111 -1.17 -4.25 2.05
CA LEU A 111 -1.59 -5.66 2.03
C LEU A 111 -1.40 -6.30 0.65
N ALA A 112 -1.78 -5.61 -0.42
CA ALA A 112 -1.62 -6.08 -1.79
C ALA A 112 -0.14 -6.25 -2.16
N HIS A 113 0.72 -5.35 -1.69
CA HIS A 113 2.17 -5.44 -1.88
C HIS A 113 2.81 -6.61 -1.12
N SER A 114 2.24 -7.04 0.02
CA SER A 114 2.69 -8.23 0.76
C SER A 114 2.09 -9.55 0.25
N GLY A 115 1.24 -9.51 -0.78
CA GLY A 115 0.55 -10.69 -1.30
C GLY A 115 1.50 -11.75 -1.88
N MET A 116 2.65 -11.32 -2.45
CA MET A 116 3.66 -12.25 -2.95
C MET A 116 4.36 -13.00 -1.82
N ASP A 117 4.67 -12.33 -0.71
CA ASP A 117 5.28 -12.95 0.45
C ASP A 117 4.31 -13.94 1.11
N LEU A 118 3.01 -13.61 1.13
CA LEU A 118 1.95 -14.51 1.57
C LEU A 118 1.84 -15.75 0.70
N PHE A 119 1.98 -15.60 -0.61
CA PHE A 119 1.93 -16.72 -1.54
C PHE A 119 3.06 -17.72 -1.27
N TRP A 120 4.30 -17.23 -1.12
CA TRP A 120 5.44 -18.09 -0.81
C TRP A 120 5.35 -18.72 0.58
N ALA A 121 4.94 -17.95 1.60
CA ALA A 121 4.68 -18.47 2.93
C ALA A 121 3.62 -19.58 2.93
N SER A 122 2.50 -19.36 2.24
CA SER A 122 1.42 -20.35 2.09
C SER A 122 1.91 -21.60 1.36
N THR A 123 2.74 -21.43 0.32
CA THR A 123 3.35 -22.54 -0.42
C THR A 123 4.24 -23.39 0.48
N LEU A 124 5.05 -22.76 1.34
CA LEU A 124 5.88 -23.47 2.32
C LEU A 124 5.03 -24.25 3.32
N LEU A 125 4.01 -23.63 3.91
CA LEU A 125 3.11 -24.28 4.86
C LEU A 125 2.35 -25.47 4.23
N LEU A 126 1.87 -25.30 3.00
CA LEU A 126 1.22 -26.37 2.24
C LEU A 126 2.19 -27.50 1.89
N SER A 127 3.44 -27.19 1.57
CA SER A 127 4.46 -28.19 1.26
C SER A 127 4.78 -29.07 2.47
N ILE A 128 4.95 -28.46 3.66
CA ILE A 128 5.15 -29.20 4.91
C ILE A 128 3.91 -30.06 5.22
N SER A 129 2.72 -29.47 5.12
CA SER A 129 1.44 -30.18 5.34
C SER A 129 1.28 -31.36 4.38
N PHE A 130 1.69 -31.20 3.12
CA PHE A 130 1.66 -32.26 2.10
C PHE A 130 2.58 -33.43 2.44
N CYS A 131 3.83 -33.15 2.86
CA CYS A 131 4.77 -34.20 3.26
C CYS A 131 4.23 -35.04 4.44
N PHE A 132 3.72 -34.38 5.49
CA PHE A 132 3.12 -35.08 6.63
C PHE A 132 1.82 -35.80 6.26
N SER A 133 1.02 -35.23 5.37
CA SER A 133 -0.21 -35.87 4.87
C SER A 133 0.09 -37.19 4.15
N ILE A 134 1.13 -37.24 3.32
CA ILE A 134 1.57 -38.49 2.68
C ILE A 134 1.96 -39.52 3.75
N LEU A 135 2.74 -39.11 4.75
CA LEU A 135 3.17 -39.98 5.83
C LEU A 135 1.98 -40.55 6.61
N PHE A 136 1.03 -39.70 7.02
CA PHE A 136 -0.16 -40.14 7.76
C PHE A 136 -1.05 -41.05 6.92
N VAL A 137 -1.36 -40.67 5.67
CA VAL A 137 -2.17 -41.51 4.77
C VAL A 137 -1.50 -42.85 4.53
N HIS A 138 -0.18 -42.91 4.36
CA HIS A 138 0.55 -44.16 4.17
C HIS A 138 0.44 -45.08 5.39
N ILE A 139 0.69 -44.54 6.59
CA ILE A 139 0.59 -45.29 7.84
C ILE A 139 -0.84 -45.79 8.08
N ILE A 140 -1.84 -44.92 7.91
CA ILE A 140 -3.25 -45.28 8.10
C ILE A 140 -3.66 -46.35 7.09
N THR A 141 -3.25 -46.23 5.83
CA THR A 141 -3.56 -47.25 4.80
C THR A 141 -3.00 -48.62 5.20
N LEU A 142 -1.77 -48.66 5.73
CA LEU A 142 -1.17 -49.90 6.22
C LEU A 142 -1.94 -50.48 7.41
N HIS A 143 -2.37 -49.64 8.35
CA HIS A 143 -3.16 -50.08 9.51
C HIS A 143 -4.54 -50.62 9.08
N VAL A 144 -5.25 -49.88 8.23
CA VAL A 144 -6.57 -50.24 7.71
C VAL A 144 -6.55 -51.53 6.89
N SER A 145 -5.43 -51.88 6.25
CA SER A 145 -5.31 -53.15 5.52
C SER A 145 -5.28 -54.40 6.41
N VAL A 146 -4.99 -54.23 7.71
CA VAL A 146 -4.85 -55.32 8.68
C VAL A 146 -5.96 -55.28 9.74
N ALA A 147 -6.57 -54.12 9.98
CA ALA A 147 -7.64 -53.92 10.95
C ALA A 147 -8.99 -54.51 10.52
N ASP A 148 -9.87 -54.77 11.48
CA ASP A 148 -11.26 -55.16 11.23
C ASP A 148 -12.02 -53.99 10.58
N PRO A 149 -12.73 -54.19 9.46
CA PRO A 149 -13.56 -53.15 8.85
C PRO A 149 -14.63 -52.54 9.77
N ALA A 150 -15.02 -53.21 10.86
CA ALA A 150 -15.98 -52.73 11.85
C ALA A 150 -15.35 -51.90 12.99
N ASP A 151 -14.05 -51.62 12.94
CA ASP A 151 -13.36 -50.82 13.94
C ASP A 151 -13.73 -49.33 13.84
N GLU A 152 -14.28 -48.77 14.92
CA GLU A 152 -14.68 -47.36 15.03
C GLU A 152 -13.50 -46.40 14.79
N THR A 153 -12.28 -46.79 15.19
CA THR A 153 -11.06 -46.00 14.98
C THR A 153 -10.69 -45.85 13.51
N VAL A 154 -10.98 -46.89 12.70
CA VAL A 154 -10.76 -46.88 11.26
C VAL A 154 -11.74 -45.94 10.57
N GLU A 155 -12.99 -45.87 11.05
CA GLU A 155 -14.00 -44.95 10.52
C GLU A 155 -13.62 -43.49 10.80
N GLU A 156 -13.20 -43.18 12.04
CA GLU A 156 -12.70 -41.86 12.42
C GLU A 156 -11.50 -41.42 11.56
N LEU A 157 -10.51 -42.31 11.37
CA LEU A 157 -9.34 -41.99 10.54
C LEU A 157 -9.68 -41.81 9.07
N ARG A 158 -10.65 -42.57 8.53
CA ARG A 158 -11.13 -42.38 7.15
C ARG A 158 -11.83 -41.03 6.99
N ALA A 159 -12.54 -40.54 7.99
CA ALA A 159 -13.16 -39.22 7.94
C ALA A 159 -12.13 -38.11 7.70
N PHE A 160 -10.93 -38.23 8.29
CA PHE A 160 -9.87 -37.23 8.20
C PHE A 160 -8.81 -37.49 7.11
N PHE A 161 -8.54 -38.75 6.77
CA PHE A 161 -7.38 -39.17 5.95
C PHE A 161 -7.75 -40.08 4.76
N SER A 162 -9.00 -40.07 4.28
CA SER A 162 -9.41 -40.92 3.13
C SER A 162 -8.66 -40.64 1.82
N SER A 163 -8.06 -39.46 1.65
CA SER A 163 -7.32 -39.08 0.45
C SER A 163 -6.25 -38.04 0.78
N ILE A 164 -5.23 -37.92 -0.06
CA ILE A 164 -4.14 -36.95 0.16
C ILE A 164 -4.67 -35.50 0.26
N PRO A 165 -5.56 -35.00 -0.64
CA PRO A 165 -6.09 -33.65 -0.50
C PRO A 165 -6.88 -33.44 0.79
N ARG A 166 -7.62 -34.46 1.24
CA ARG A 166 -8.35 -34.39 2.51
C ARG A 166 -7.40 -34.39 3.71
N ALA A 167 -6.36 -35.21 3.68
CA ALA A 167 -5.32 -35.21 4.71
C ALA A 167 -4.59 -33.86 4.81
N VAL A 168 -4.29 -33.23 3.67
CA VAL A 168 -3.71 -31.87 3.63
C VAL A 168 -4.68 -30.87 4.25
N LEU A 169 -5.96 -30.93 3.89
CA LEU A 169 -6.98 -30.08 4.47
C LEU A 169 -7.08 -30.30 5.99
N THR A 170 -7.09 -31.54 6.47
CA THR A 170 -7.09 -31.88 7.91
C THR A 170 -5.88 -31.28 8.62
N CYS A 171 -4.68 -31.44 8.06
CA CYS A 171 -3.45 -30.84 8.60
C CYS A 171 -3.54 -29.32 8.70
N VAL A 172 -4.07 -28.67 7.65
CA VAL A 172 -4.29 -27.21 7.66
C VAL A 172 -5.33 -26.83 8.71
N MET A 173 -6.47 -27.51 8.78
CA MET A 173 -7.54 -27.25 9.76
C MET A 173 -7.05 -27.39 11.20
N CYS A 174 -6.18 -28.36 11.49
CA CYS A 174 -5.60 -28.54 12.83
C CYS A 174 -4.72 -27.35 13.24
N VAL A 175 -4.02 -26.73 12.29
CA VAL A 175 -3.09 -25.63 12.54
C VAL A 175 -3.80 -24.28 12.55
N THR A 176 -4.82 -24.09 11.71
CA THR A 176 -5.57 -22.83 11.59
C THR A 176 -6.77 -22.74 12.53
N GLY A 177 -7.08 -23.80 13.28
CA GLY A 177 -8.20 -23.82 14.23
C GLY A 177 -9.56 -24.17 13.61
N GLY A 178 -9.57 -24.81 12.43
CA GLY A 178 -10.78 -25.34 11.82
C GLY A 178 -11.33 -26.60 12.50
N VAL A 179 -10.44 -27.44 13.03
CA VAL A 179 -10.79 -28.60 13.87
C VAL A 179 -9.83 -28.65 15.05
N SER A 180 -10.31 -29.09 16.22
CA SER A 180 -9.41 -29.32 17.35
C SER A 180 -8.43 -30.43 16.99
N TRP A 181 -7.13 -30.17 17.13
CA TRP A 181 -6.11 -31.19 16.90
C TRP A 181 -6.28 -32.41 17.83
N TRP A 182 -7.00 -32.24 18.95
CA TRP A 182 -7.40 -33.33 19.84
C TRP A 182 -8.33 -34.35 19.17
N GLU A 183 -9.29 -33.89 18.38
CA GLU A 183 -10.24 -34.76 17.66
C GLU A 183 -9.51 -35.64 16.64
N VAL A 184 -8.44 -35.11 16.06
CA VAL A 184 -7.65 -35.82 15.05
C VAL A 184 -6.64 -36.77 15.69
N ILE A 185 -5.99 -36.39 16.80
CA ILE A 185 -4.96 -37.21 17.45
C ILE A 185 -5.52 -38.42 18.21
N ARG A 186 -6.75 -38.32 18.75
CA ARG A 186 -7.37 -39.38 19.56
C ARG A 186 -7.25 -40.78 18.93
N PRO A 187 -7.66 -41.03 17.67
CA PRO A 187 -7.51 -42.34 17.05
C PRO A 187 -6.05 -42.77 16.85
N PHE A 188 -5.09 -41.83 16.71
CA PHE A 188 -3.67 -42.20 16.64
C PHE A 188 -3.14 -42.74 17.98
N ILE A 189 -3.63 -42.22 19.11
CA ILE A 189 -3.25 -42.71 20.44
C ILE A 189 -3.72 -44.14 20.64
N GLU A 190 -4.93 -44.47 20.16
CA GLU A 190 -5.52 -45.80 20.27
C GLU A 190 -4.77 -46.84 19.42
N ILE A 191 -4.22 -46.43 18.27
CA ILE A 191 -3.37 -47.30 17.44
C ILE A 191 -1.96 -47.47 18.03
N SER A 192 -1.26 -46.36 18.29
CA SER A 192 0.11 -46.38 18.79
C SER A 192 0.54 -45.01 19.30
N TRP A 193 1.08 -44.97 20.52
CA TRP A 193 1.66 -43.77 21.12
C TRP A 193 2.73 -43.11 20.22
N PHE A 194 3.46 -43.90 19.42
CA PHE A 194 4.47 -43.37 18.51
C PHE A 194 3.85 -42.54 17.38
N LEU A 195 2.69 -42.94 16.85
CA LEU A 195 1.98 -42.17 15.82
C LEU A 195 1.44 -40.86 16.37
N ALA A 196 0.90 -40.91 17.59
CA ALA A 196 0.50 -39.71 18.31
C ALA A 196 1.68 -38.75 18.51
N LEU A 197 2.87 -39.26 18.85
CA LEU A 197 4.09 -38.44 18.97
C LEU A 197 4.47 -37.76 17.65
N VAL A 198 4.41 -38.47 16.51
CA VAL A 198 4.69 -37.89 15.18
C VAL A 198 3.67 -36.79 14.84
N PHE A 199 2.39 -36.99 15.18
CA PHE A 199 1.35 -35.98 14.99
C PHE A 199 1.57 -34.74 15.86
N VAL A 200 1.93 -34.92 17.14
CA VAL A 200 2.29 -33.81 18.04
C VAL A 200 3.50 -33.03 17.51
N LEU A 201 4.52 -33.73 16.99
CA LEU A 201 5.68 -33.09 16.38
C LEU A 201 5.29 -32.25 15.16
N PHE A 202 4.38 -32.75 14.32
CA PHE A 202 3.82 -31.97 13.21
C PHE A 202 3.13 -30.69 13.72
N VAL A 203 2.23 -30.80 14.69
CA VAL A 203 1.52 -29.63 15.27
C VAL A 203 2.51 -28.64 15.86
N PHE A 204 3.51 -29.12 16.61
CA PHE A 204 4.55 -28.27 17.20
C PHE A 204 5.37 -27.54 16.13
N ILE A 205 5.86 -28.25 15.11
CA ILE A 205 6.60 -27.64 14.00
C ILE A 205 5.75 -26.58 13.30
N MET A 206 4.48 -26.87 13.03
CA MET A 206 3.60 -25.94 12.31
C MET A 206 3.27 -24.70 13.13
N VAL A 207 2.87 -24.87 14.40
CA VAL A 207 2.38 -23.77 15.25
C VAL A 207 3.54 -22.96 15.84
N VAL A 208 4.58 -23.63 16.35
CA VAL A 208 5.67 -22.96 17.07
C VAL A 208 6.76 -22.48 16.14
N ALA A 209 7.07 -23.23 15.07
CA ALA A 209 8.13 -22.85 14.14
C ALA A 209 7.56 -22.18 12.89
N ALA A 210 6.77 -22.89 12.08
CA ALA A 210 6.42 -22.44 10.74
C ALA A 210 5.55 -21.16 10.73
N LEU A 211 4.46 -21.12 11.50
CA LEU A 211 3.61 -19.92 11.60
C LEU A 211 4.36 -18.71 12.17
N ASN A 212 5.23 -18.94 13.16
CA ASN A 212 6.03 -17.88 13.76
C ASN A 212 7.13 -17.36 12.84
N VAL A 213 7.78 -18.24 12.05
CA VAL A 213 8.73 -17.84 11.00
C VAL A 213 8.04 -17.00 9.94
N VAL A 214 6.86 -17.43 9.46
CA VAL A 214 6.07 -16.66 8.50
C VAL A 214 5.72 -15.28 9.07
N THR A 215 5.18 -15.25 10.29
CA THR A 215 4.85 -13.99 10.98
C THR A 215 6.08 -13.09 11.14
N GLY A 216 7.24 -13.66 11.49
CA GLY A 216 8.50 -12.94 11.60
C GLY A 216 8.98 -12.33 10.28
N ILE A 217 8.84 -13.04 9.15
CA ILE A 217 9.15 -12.52 7.82
C ILE A 217 8.24 -11.33 7.50
N PHE A 218 6.93 -11.45 7.73
CA PHE A 218 5.97 -10.36 7.50
C PHE A 218 6.28 -9.12 8.33
N VAL A 219 6.59 -9.30 9.63
CA VAL A 219 6.96 -8.18 10.50
C VAL A 219 8.24 -7.53 10.02
N THR A 220 9.25 -8.32 9.63
CA THR A 220 10.53 -7.81 9.13
C THR A 220 10.36 -7.02 7.82
N ASP A 221 9.58 -7.54 6.88
CA ASP A 221 9.32 -6.85 5.62
C ASP A 221 8.50 -5.56 5.84
N ALA A 222 7.50 -5.59 6.71
CA ALA A 222 6.76 -4.39 7.10
C ALA A 222 7.66 -3.32 7.74
N MET A 223 8.59 -3.72 8.62
CA MET A 223 9.58 -2.82 9.22
C MET A 223 10.55 -2.25 8.17
N ASN A 224 11.02 -3.07 7.24
CA ASN A 224 11.93 -2.63 6.17
C ASN A 224 11.26 -1.63 5.22
N LYS A 225 9.99 -1.86 4.86
CA LYS A 225 9.20 -0.92 4.04
C LYS A 225 8.98 0.40 4.78
N ALA A 226 8.64 0.36 6.07
CA ALA A 226 8.50 1.56 6.89
C ALA A 226 9.84 2.31 7.07
N GLY A 227 10.96 1.60 7.15
CA GLY A 227 12.31 2.16 7.17
C GLY A 227 12.66 2.85 5.86
N THR A 228 12.41 2.19 4.72
CA THR A 228 12.66 2.72 3.38
C THR A 228 11.90 4.03 3.13
N ASP A 229 10.63 4.10 3.54
CA ASP A 229 9.85 5.33 3.42
C ASP A 229 10.43 6.49 4.25
N ARG A 230 10.94 6.19 5.45
CA ARG A 230 11.63 7.18 6.29
C ARG A 230 12.95 7.61 5.68
N ASP A 231 13.76 6.67 5.18
CA ASP A 231 15.05 6.95 4.56
C ASP A 231 14.87 7.76 3.28
N MET A 232 13.87 7.43 2.46
CA MET A 232 13.53 8.18 1.25
C MET A 232 13.03 9.59 1.59
N ALA A 233 12.20 9.75 2.61
CA ALA A 233 11.77 11.06 3.08
C ALA A 233 12.95 11.90 3.61
N THR A 234 13.91 11.25 4.28
CA THR A 234 15.11 11.90 4.81
C THR A 234 16.07 12.29 3.68
N ALA A 235 16.30 11.41 2.71
CA ALA A 235 17.10 11.67 1.52
C ALA A 235 16.53 12.83 0.69
N LEU A 236 15.20 12.88 0.51
CA LEU A 236 14.53 13.98 -0.19
C LEU A 236 14.74 15.32 0.53
N ARG A 237 14.66 15.33 1.87
CA ARG A 237 14.94 16.53 2.68
C ARG A 237 16.40 16.98 2.52
N THR A 238 17.34 16.06 2.57
CA THR A 238 18.77 16.36 2.40
C THR A 238 19.07 16.88 1.00
N ALA A 239 18.52 16.26 -0.05
CA ALA A 239 18.67 16.71 -1.42
C ALA A 239 18.12 18.12 -1.62
N ARG A 240 16.96 18.43 -1.03
CA ARG A 240 16.37 19.77 -1.08
C ARG A 240 17.24 20.82 -0.37
N LYS A 241 17.80 20.48 0.80
CA LYS A 241 18.76 21.34 1.51
C LYS A 241 20.02 21.60 0.69
N GLN A 242 20.54 20.57 0.02
CA GLN A 242 21.73 20.71 -0.82
C GLN A 242 21.46 21.58 -2.05
N ALA A 243 20.31 21.40 -2.71
CA ALA A 243 19.90 22.24 -3.84
C ALA A 243 19.79 23.71 -3.42
N LEU A 244 19.13 23.97 -2.28
CA LEU A 244 19.03 25.33 -1.73
C LEU A 244 20.42 25.91 -1.40
N ARG A 245 21.34 25.11 -0.87
CA ARG A 245 22.71 25.55 -0.57
C ARG A 245 23.46 25.97 -1.83
N VAL A 246 23.28 25.25 -2.95
CA VAL A 246 23.89 25.60 -4.24
C VAL A 246 23.31 26.91 -4.78
N GLU A 247 21.99 27.10 -4.67
CA GLU A 247 21.31 28.33 -5.10
C GLU A 247 21.73 29.55 -4.27
N LEU A 248 21.87 29.38 -2.94
CA LEU A 248 22.40 30.43 -2.07
C LEU A 248 23.88 30.73 -2.36
N LEU A 249 24.68 29.73 -2.77
CA LEU A 249 26.07 29.93 -3.18
C LEU A 249 26.17 30.73 -4.49
N THR A 250 25.30 30.45 -5.46
CA THR A 250 25.25 31.25 -6.68
C THR A 250 24.86 32.69 -6.37
N LEU A 251 23.89 32.89 -5.48
CA LEU A 251 23.44 34.21 -5.08
C LEU A 251 24.55 34.97 -4.33
N PHE A 252 25.23 34.32 -3.39
CA PHE A 252 26.36 34.91 -2.64
C PHE A 252 27.45 35.44 -3.58
N LYS A 253 27.82 34.67 -4.61
CA LYS A 253 28.81 35.09 -5.61
C LYS A 253 28.37 36.25 -6.49
N ASP A 254 27.07 36.40 -6.72
CA ASP A 254 26.52 37.52 -7.50
C ASP A 254 26.49 38.82 -6.67
N ILE A 255 26.59 38.72 -5.33
CA ILE A 255 26.59 39.85 -4.38
C ILE A 255 28.01 40.26 -4.00
N ASP A 256 28.90 39.29 -3.80
CA ASP A 256 30.33 39.49 -3.49
C ASP A 256 31.09 39.99 -4.73
N VAL A 257 30.83 41.24 -5.12
CA VAL A 257 31.38 41.87 -6.34
C VAL A 257 32.90 41.98 -6.28
N ASN A 258 33.46 42.10 -5.06
CA ASN A 258 34.88 42.25 -4.83
C ASN A 258 35.63 40.91 -4.61
N ASP A 259 34.93 39.77 -4.62
CA ASP A 259 35.45 38.41 -4.37
C ASP A 259 36.23 38.32 -3.04
N SER A 260 35.77 39.04 -2.02
CA SER A 260 36.38 39.06 -0.68
C SER A 260 36.08 37.79 0.12
N GLY A 261 35.08 37.01 -0.30
CA GLY A 261 34.58 35.86 0.43
C GLY A 261 33.59 36.22 1.55
N SER A 262 33.16 37.47 1.62
CA SER A 262 32.27 38.04 2.63
C SER A 262 31.40 39.14 2.01
N ILE A 263 30.22 39.39 2.56
CA ILE A 263 29.33 40.47 2.10
C ILE A 263 29.37 41.60 3.13
N CYS A 264 29.84 42.78 2.72
CA CYS A 264 29.83 43.95 3.59
C CYS A 264 28.45 44.65 3.59
N LEU A 265 28.23 45.59 4.52
CA LEU A 265 26.95 46.29 4.65
C LEU A 265 26.55 47.03 3.36
N GLU A 266 27.52 47.65 2.66
CA GLU A 266 27.26 48.35 1.41
C GLU A 266 26.84 47.39 0.28
N GLU A 267 27.47 46.22 0.19
CA GLU A 267 27.13 45.18 -0.80
C GLU A 267 25.74 44.59 -0.52
N PHE A 268 25.42 44.38 0.76
CA PHE A 268 24.10 43.92 1.19
C PHE A 268 23.00 44.95 0.93
N ALA A 269 23.28 46.24 1.16
CA ALA A 269 22.35 47.32 0.83
C ALA A 269 22.13 47.46 -0.68
N ALA A 270 23.19 47.37 -1.49
CA ALA A 270 23.10 47.39 -2.94
C ALA A 270 22.34 46.18 -3.52
N MET A 271 22.48 45.01 -2.89
CA MET A 271 21.69 43.83 -3.21
C MET A 271 20.19 44.05 -2.96
N MET A 272 19.82 44.77 -1.90
CA MET A 272 18.42 45.05 -1.56
C MET A 272 17.72 46.00 -2.53
N GLU A 273 18.47 46.76 -3.34
CA GLU A 273 17.94 47.61 -4.41
C GLU A 273 17.69 46.85 -5.73
N ARG A 274 18.13 45.59 -5.81
CA ARG A 274 18.03 44.75 -7.00
C ARG A 274 16.79 43.85 -6.96
N ASP A 275 15.78 44.19 -7.76
CA ASP A 275 14.50 43.47 -7.86
C ASP A 275 14.67 41.96 -8.16
N ASP A 276 15.70 41.60 -8.94
CA ASP A 276 16.02 40.22 -9.29
C ASP A 276 16.51 39.39 -8.10
N LEU A 277 17.31 39.99 -7.20
CA LEU A 277 17.83 39.33 -6.00
C LEU A 277 16.80 39.32 -4.87
N GLN A 278 15.97 40.36 -4.77
CA GLN A 278 14.86 40.41 -3.82
C GLN A 278 13.80 39.34 -4.13
N ALA A 279 13.47 39.12 -5.42
CA ALA A 279 12.58 38.04 -5.85
C ALA A 279 13.15 36.65 -5.52
N LEU A 280 14.47 36.48 -5.61
CA LEU A 280 15.16 35.22 -5.29
C LEU A 280 15.13 34.92 -3.78
N LEU A 281 15.37 35.93 -2.94
CA LEU A 281 15.22 35.79 -1.48
C LEU A 281 13.77 35.51 -1.08
N SER A 282 12.80 36.14 -1.75
CA SER A 282 11.38 35.85 -1.57
C SER A 282 11.03 34.40 -1.97
N ASN A 283 11.61 33.87 -3.04
CA ASN A 283 11.47 32.46 -3.42
C ASN A 283 12.02 31.49 -2.36
N VAL A 284 13.04 31.92 -1.62
CA VAL A 284 13.60 31.18 -0.47
C VAL A 284 12.75 31.36 0.81
N GLY A 285 11.77 32.25 0.79
CA GLY A 285 10.85 32.52 1.91
C GLY A 285 11.33 33.61 2.87
N ILE A 286 12.18 34.52 2.39
CA ILE A 286 12.74 35.63 3.15
C ILE A 286 12.17 36.95 2.60
N GLU A 287 11.36 37.63 3.40
CA GLU A 287 10.87 38.98 3.12
C GLU A 287 11.69 39.98 3.92
N VAL A 288 12.51 40.80 3.25
CA VAL A 288 13.38 41.77 3.92
C VAL A 288 12.68 43.12 3.98
N ALA A 289 12.14 43.47 5.14
CA ALA A 289 11.51 44.78 5.38
C ALA A 289 12.52 45.86 5.85
N ASN A 290 13.56 45.45 6.59
CA ASN A 290 14.61 46.35 7.11
C ASN A 290 16.01 45.75 6.81
N PRO A 291 16.75 46.29 5.82
CA PRO A 291 18.07 45.78 5.41
C PRO A 291 19.11 45.79 6.53
N GLU A 292 19.20 46.87 7.30
CA GLU A 292 20.19 47.03 8.38
C GLU A 292 19.92 46.07 9.54
N GLY A 293 18.65 45.91 9.89
CA GLY A 293 18.21 44.96 10.91
C GLY A 293 18.49 43.50 10.51
N TYR A 294 18.30 43.17 9.22
CA TYR A 294 18.62 41.86 8.68
C TYR A 294 20.12 41.59 8.64
N PHE A 295 20.92 42.56 8.20
CA PHE A 295 22.38 42.44 8.18
C PHE A 295 22.93 42.09 9.57
N LYS A 296 22.46 42.82 10.59
CA LYS A 296 22.86 42.59 11.99
C LYS A 296 22.34 41.28 12.59
N ALA A 297 21.26 40.72 12.03
CA ALA A 297 20.75 39.42 12.42
C ALA A 297 21.52 38.25 11.77
N LEU A 298 22.18 38.51 10.63
CA LEU A 298 23.01 37.56 9.90
C LEU A 298 24.46 37.56 10.41
N ASP A 299 25.02 38.73 10.76
CA ASP A 299 26.33 38.91 11.38
C ASP A 299 26.32 38.46 12.85
N VAL A 300 26.63 37.18 13.08
CA VAL A 300 26.54 36.56 14.42
C VAL A 300 27.80 36.83 15.22
N ASP A 301 28.95 36.94 14.55
CA ASP A 301 30.24 37.19 15.20
C ASP A 301 30.54 38.69 15.43
N GLY A 302 29.75 39.58 14.84
CA GLY A 302 29.89 41.02 14.97
C GLY A 302 31.12 41.57 14.23
N SER A 303 31.60 40.84 13.23
CA SER A 303 32.76 41.23 12.42
C SER A 303 32.46 42.44 11.52
N GLY A 304 31.18 42.72 11.27
CA GLY A 304 30.73 43.76 10.34
C GLY A 304 30.65 43.30 8.89
N ASP A 305 30.94 42.02 8.61
CA ASP A 305 30.87 41.39 7.31
C ASP A 305 30.15 40.03 7.44
N ILE A 306 29.35 39.63 6.44
CA ILE A 306 28.63 38.34 6.48
C ILE A 306 29.42 37.30 5.70
N SER A 307 29.94 36.30 6.40
CA SER A 307 30.59 35.15 5.76
C SER A 307 29.58 34.26 5.00
N PHE A 308 30.08 33.44 4.08
CA PHE A 308 29.23 32.49 3.35
C PHE A 308 28.49 31.50 4.28
N GLU A 309 29.15 31.02 5.35
CA GLU A 309 28.51 30.18 6.35
C GLU A 309 27.38 30.92 7.09
N GLU A 310 27.59 32.16 7.51
CA GLU A 310 26.58 32.99 8.17
C GLU A 310 25.40 33.29 7.25
N PHE A 311 25.68 33.60 5.98
CA PHE A 311 24.66 33.82 4.96
C PHE A 311 23.76 32.57 4.78
N ILE A 312 24.35 31.37 4.63
CA ILE A 312 23.54 30.14 4.52
C ILE A 312 22.77 29.86 5.80
N ILE A 313 23.42 29.91 6.96
CA ILE A 313 22.79 29.58 8.24
C ILE A 313 21.64 30.55 8.51
N GLY A 314 21.87 31.84 8.27
CA GLY A 314 20.88 32.89 8.40
C GLY A 314 19.70 32.71 7.44
N CYS A 315 19.95 32.55 6.14
CA CYS A 315 18.88 32.31 5.16
C CYS A 315 18.10 31.02 5.45
N THR A 316 18.75 29.93 5.85
CA THR A 316 18.06 28.66 6.17
C THR A 316 17.29 28.70 7.48
N THR A 317 17.74 29.49 8.46
CA THR A 317 17.05 29.71 9.73
C THR A 317 15.84 30.62 9.53
N LEU A 318 16.01 31.72 8.79
CA LEU A 318 14.95 32.68 8.44
C LEU A 318 13.87 32.06 7.57
N ALA A 319 14.24 31.29 6.54
CA ALA A 319 13.30 30.56 5.68
C ALA A 319 12.47 29.51 6.46
N GLY A 320 13.01 28.97 7.56
CA GLY A 320 12.30 28.03 8.43
C GLY A 320 11.44 28.68 9.52
N GLN A 321 11.67 29.96 9.82
CA GLN A 321 11.10 30.70 10.94
C GLN A 321 10.46 32.03 10.54
N SER A 322 10.04 32.21 9.27
CA SER A 322 9.59 33.51 8.73
C SER A 322 8.53 34.24 9.57
N THR A 323 7.81 33.55 10.46
CA THR A 323 6.83 34.16 11.38
C THR A 323 7.37 34.55 12.77
N GLN A 324 8.53 34.05 13.22
CA GLN A 324 9.07 34.30 14.57
C GLN A 324 10.08 35.45 14.62
N ILE A 325 10.86 35.66 13.56
CA ILE A 325 11.91 36.69 13.55
C ILE A 325 11.31 38.09 13.35
N ASP A 326 10.27 38.25 12.53
CA ASP A 326 9.47 39.48 12.45
C ASP A 326 8.88 39.88 13.81
N MET A 327 8.48 38.89 14.61
CA MET A 327 7.91 39.11 15.94
C MET A 327 8.98 39.55 16.96
N MET A 328 10.23 39.11 16.80
CA MET A 328 11.37 39.54 17.62
C MET A 328 11.88 40.93 17.23
N LEU A 329 12.01 41.22 15.94
CA LEU A 329 12.45 42.53 15.44
C LEU A 329 11.43 43.64 15.76
N ALA A 330 10.13 43.35 15.66
CA ALA A 330 9.07 44.27 16.09
C ALA A 330 9.13 44.60 17.60
N HIS A 331 9.71 43.73 18.43
CA HIS A 331 9.87 43.96 19.87
C HIS A 331 11.12 44.78 20.22
N SER A 332 12.15 44.77 19.37
CA SER A 332 13.35 45.58 19.59
C SER A 332 13.20 47.03 19.16
N GLU A 333 12.31 47.35 18.21
CA GLU A 333 12.02 48.74 17.80
C GLU A 333 11.09 49.49 18.77
N LEU A 334 10.55 48.81 19.79
CA LEU A 334 9.68 49.38 20.83
C LEU A 334 10.42 49.79 22.12
N LYS A 335 11.76 49.81 22.14
CA LYS A 335 12.58 50.27 23.27
C LYS A 335 13.46 51.44 22.89
#